data_AF-A0A968AZR3-F1
#
_entry.id   AF-A0A968AZR3-F1
#
_cell.length_a   1.000
_cell.length_b   1.000
_cell.length_c   1.000
_cell.angle_alpha   90.00
_cell.angle_beta   90.00
_cell.angle_gamma   90.00
#
_symmetry.space_group_name_H-M   'P 1'
#
loop_
_entity.id
_entity.type
_entity.pdbx_description
1 polymer ?
#
loop_
_entity_poly.entity_id
_entity_poly.type
_entity_poly.pdbx_seq_one_letter_code
_entity_poly.pdbx_strand_id
1 'polypeptide(L)' 'IARGSWSQADKAIVQMQQNVAQMLERLKEWDPDQDGLSNYAELMLYGTSWSDSDSDGDGYFDGSEV' A
#
# COMPACT_ATOMS: atom_id res chain seq x y z
N ILE A 1 -27.46 -11.31 28.01
CA ILE A 1 -27.12 -9.91 27.63
C ILE A 1 -27.01 -9.92 26.11
N ALA A 2 -27.98 -9.34 25.40
CA ALA A 2 -28.01 -9.36 23.94
C ALA A 2 -26.75 -8.68 23.40
N ARG A 3 -25.91 -9.42 22.66
CA ARG A 3 -24.79 -8.83 21.92
C ARG A 3 -25.41 -7.92 20.86
N GLY A 4 -25.27 -6.61 21.06
CA GLY A 4 -26.01 -5.57 20.35
C GLY A 4 -25.91 -5.71 18.83
N SER A 5 -27.06 -5.62 18.17
CA SER A 5 -27.14 -5.46 16.72
C SER A 5 -26.62 -4.08 16.35
N TRP A 6 -25.42 -4.03 15.77
CA TRP A 6 -24.83 -2.82 15.22
C TRP A 6 -25.77 -2.14 14.22
N SER A 7 -25.77 -0.80 14.21
CA SER A 7 -26.50 -0.03 13.22
C SER A 7 -25.91 -0.26 11.82
N GLN A 8 -26.67 0.05 10.78
CA GLN A 8 -26.18 -0.07 9.40
C GLN A 8 -25.01 0.91 9.12
N ALA A 9 -24.99 2.06 9.80
CA ALA A 9 -23.89 3.02 9.69
C ALA A 9 -22.59 2.46 10.29
N ASP A 10 -22.67 1.80 11.46
CA ASP A 10 -21.48 1.22 12.08
C ASP A 10 -20.89 0.10 11.23
N LYS A 11 -21.75 -0.75 10.63
CA LYS A 11 -21.29 -1.79 9.70
C LYS A 11 -20.63 -1.21 8.46
N ALA A 12 -21.13 -0.09 7.93
CA ALA A 12 -20.54 0.58 6.78
C ALA A 12 -19.15 1.15 7.11
N ILE A 13 -18.98 1.75 8.30
CA ILE A 13 -17.68 2.24 8.77
C ILE A 13 -16.70 1.08 8.92
N VAL A 14 -17.11 -0.01 9.56
CA VAL A 14 -16.26 -1.20 9.73
C VAL A 14 -15.89 -1.80 8.36
N GLN A 15 -16.84 -1.87 7.42
CA GLN A 15 -16.55 -2.35 6.06
C GLN A 15 -15.56 -1.44 5.33
N MET A 16 -15.70 -0.12 5.47
CA MET A 16 -14.76 0.83 4.84
C MET A 16 -13.34 0.67 5.41
N GLN A 17 -13.22 0.48 6.72
CA GLN A 17 -11.94 0.20 7.37
C GLN A 17 -11.32 -1.11 6.87
N GLN A 18 -12.14 -2.16 6.69
CA GLN A 18 -11.68 -3.42 6.11
C GLN A 18 -11.23 -3.26 4.66
N ASN A 19 -11.94 -2.49 3.84
CA ASN A 19 -11.54 -2.22 2.46
C ASN A 19 -10.21 -1.48 2.39
N VAL A 20 -9.99 -0.49 3.27
CA VAL A 20 -8.72 0.23 3.36
C VAL A 20 -7.60 -0.70 3.80
N ALA A 21 -7.84 -1.54 4.82
CA ALA A 21 -6.84 -2.51 5.27
C ALA A 21 -6.45 -3.47 4.13
N GLN A 22 -7.43 -4.01 3.40
CA GLN A 22 -7.15 -4.86 2.25
C GLN A 22 -6.36 -4.15 1.15
N MET A 23 -6.64 -2.87 0.89
CA MET A 23 -5.87 -2.09 -0.07
C MET A 23 -4.41 -1.95 0.36
N LEU A 24 -4.17 -1.62 1.63
CA LEU A 24 -2.81 -1.47 2.16
C LEU A 24 -2.03 -2.78 2.09
N GLU A 25 -2.67 -3.93 2.37
CA GLU A 25 -2.00 -5.23 2.22
C GLU A 25 -1.62 -5.50 0.76
N ARG A 26 -2.42 -5.05 -0.22
CA ARG A 26 -2.05 -5.21 -1.64
C ARG A 26 -0.84 -4.37 -2.03
N LEU A 27 -0.68 -3.17 -1.47
CA LEU A 27 0.45 -2.29 -1.79
C LEU A 27 1.80 -2.84 -1.29
N LYS A 28 1.79 -3.76 -0.33
CA LYS A 28 3.01 -4.42 0.17
C LYS A 28 3.55 -5.51 -0.75
N GLU A 29 2.72 -6.01 -1.65
CA GLU A 29 3.05 -7.14 -2.53
C GLU A 29 3.15 -6.71 -4.00
N TRP A 30 2.64 -5.53 -4.33
CA TRP A 30 2.65 -5.03 -5.70
C TRP A 30 3.95 -4.27 -5.95
N ASP A 31 4.62 -4.65 -7.03
CA ASP A 31 5.83 -4.04 -7.58
C ASP A 31 5.62 -3.98 -9.12
N PRO A 32 5.08 -2.86 -9.64
CA PRO A 32 4.67 -2.76 -11.04
C PRO A 32 5.79 -2.34 -12.00
N ASP A 33 6.83 -1.63 -11.54
CA ASP A 33 8.02 -1.26 -12.32
C ASP A 33 9.18 -2.26 -12.16
N GLN A 34 9.05 -3.22 -11.25
CA GLN A 34 9.89 -4.43 -11.15
C GLN A 34 11.35 -4.15 -10.76
N ASP A 35 11.54 -3.14 -9.93
CA ASP A 35 12.86 -2.72 -9.44
C ASP A 35 13.27 -3.48 -8.16
N GLY A 36 12.32 -4.20 -7.54
CA GLY A 36 12.51 -4.97 -6.31
C GLY A 36 11.89 -4.34 -5.06
N LEU A 37 11.21 -3.20 -5.18
CA LEU A 37 10.48 -2.54 -4.11
C LEU A 37 8.97 -2.64 -4.33
N SER A 38 8.24 -2.87 -3.23
CA SER A 38 6.78 -2.76 -3.29
C SER A 38 6.34 -1.30 -3.30
N ASN A 39 5.17 -0.98 -3.89
CA ASN A 39 4.60 0.38 -3.85
C ASN A 39 4.54 0.95 -2.42
N TYR A 40 4.28 0.10 -1.42
CA TYR A 40 4.28 0.51 -0.03
C TYR A 40 5.67 0.96 0.42
N ALA A 41 6.71 0.19 0.10
CA ALA A 41 8.08 0.52 0.46
C ALA A 41 8.51 1.84 -0.18
N GLU A 42 8.23 2.01 -1.47
CA GLU A 42 8.58 3.21 -2.21
C GLU A 42 7.87 4.45 -1.67
N LEU A 43 6.54 4.40 -1.53
CA LEU A 43 5.77 5.57 -1.10
C LEU A 43 5.95 5.92 0.38
N MET A 44 6.11 4.92 1.25
CA MET A 44 6.07 5.13 2.70
C MET A 44 7.44 5.09 3.37
N LEU A 45 8.44 4.45 2.78
CA LEU A 45 9.75 4.25 3.41
C LEU A 45 10.85 5.05 2.70
N TYR A 46 10.89 5.03 1.37
CA TYR A 46 12.04 5.55 0.61
C TYR A 46 11.76 6.85 -0.15
N GLY A 47 10.49 7.12 -0.47
CA GLY A 47 10.09 8.31 -1.22
C GLY A 47 10.43 8.25 -2.71
N THR A 48 10.56 7.03 -3.27
CA THR A 48 10.77 6.76 -4.69
C THR A 48 9.42 6.65 -5.43
N SER A 49 9.46 6.59 -6.76
CA SER A 49 8.30 6.55 -7.64
C SER A 49 7.91 5.12 -7.96
N TRP A 50 6.75 4.70 -7.46
CA TRP A 50 6.15 3.37 -7.70
C TRP A 50 5.91 2.95 -9.14
N SER A 51 6.25 3.78 -10.12
CA SER A 51 6.00 3.52 -11.53
C SER A 51 7.22 3.87 -12.39
N ASP A 52 8.36 4.09 -11.75
CA ASP A 52 9.62 4.45 -12.38
C ASP A 52 10.75 3.78 -11.61
N SER A 53 11.35 2.74 -12.20
CA SER A 53 12.36 1.90 -11.54
C SER A 53 13.66 2.64 -11.19
N ASP A 54 13.85 3.86 -11.68
CA ASP A 54 15.03 4.73 -11.50
C ASP A 54 14.55 6.17 -11.27
N SER A 55 14.12 6.46 -10.04
CA SER A 55 13.41 7.70 -9.71
C SER A 55 14.24 8.98 -9.87
N ASP A 56 15.56 8.91 -9.69
CA ASP A 56 16.44 10.06 -9.82
C ASP A 56 17.19 10.12 -11.17
N GLY A 57 17.08 9.07 -11.98
CA GLY A 57 17.50 9.02 -13.37
C GLY A 57 19.01 8.85 -13.54
N ASP A 58 19.68 8.25 -12.56
CA ASP A 58 21.13 8.09 -12.57
C ASP A 58 21.61 6.77 -13.22
N GLY A 59 20.66 5.87 -13.52
CA GLY A 59 20.86 4.60 -14.18
C GLY A 59 20.94 3.39 -13.24
N TYR A 60 20.72 3.58 -11.94
CA TYR A 60 20.53 2.49 -10.98
C TYR A 60 19.05 2.29 -10.65
N PHE A 61 18.70 1.08 -10.23
CA PHE A 61 17.33 0.82 -9.80
C PHE A 61 17.14 1.24 -8.35
N ASP A 62 16.02 1.88 -8.03
CA ASP A 62 15.69 2.34 -6.68
C ASP A 62 15.86 1.19 -5.66
N GLY A 63 15.37 -0.01 -5.97
CA GLY A 63 15.54 -1.22 -5.14
C GLY A 63 16.98 -1.69 -4.91
N SER A 64 17.94 -1.25 -5.70
CA SER A 64 19.37 -1.50 -5.49
C SER A 64 20.07 -0.41 -4.68
N GLU A 65 19.44 0.76 -4.52
CA GLU A 65 20.03 1.95 -3.89
C GLU A 65 19.65 2.13 -2.42
N VAL A 66 18.67 1.36 -1.94
CA VAL A 66 18.10 1.44 -0.58
C VAL A 66 18.57 0.38 0.41
#